data_AF-A0A9X3N9C9-F1
#
_entry.id   AF-A0A9X3N9C9-F1
#
_cell.length_a   1.000
_cell.length_b   1.000
_cell.length_c   1.000
_cell.angle_alpha   90.00
_cell.angle_beta   90.00
_cell.angle_gamma   90.00
#
_symmetry.space_group_name_H-M   'P 1'
#
loop_
_entity.id
_entity.type
_entity.pdbx_description
1 polymer ?
#
loop_
_entity_poly.entity_id
_entity_poly.type
_entity_poly.pdbx_seq_one_letter_code
_entity_poly.pdbx_strand_id
1 'polypeptide(L)'
;MTPRVLRRLHDIHERERALVPEIRAQLSAAPPGGYRDELEAHLAETQTHIRLLAGRLSELGYRNGSLVSGVVHLVQSGIAQATARRLTPLDLLRPSDPGDRVLQRARHAAAAHAANIADYRALDRIAGSAGDTTTQALAARLGAQEQERFDAIIAEIPALADALS
;
A
#
# COMPACT_ATOMS: atom_id res chain seq x y z
N MET A 1 8.77 -14.20 -19.35
CA MET A 1 8.04 -13.35 -18.38
C MET A 1 6.57 -13.27 -18.79
N THR A 2 5.62 -13.48 -17.86
CA THR A 2 4.20 -13.43 -18.20
C THR A 2 3.66 -12.00 -18.11
N PRO A 3 2.78 -11.56 -19.02
CA PRO A 3 2.13 -10.23 -18.94
C PRO A 3 1.38 -9.97 -17.62
N ARG A 4 0.99 -11.04 -16.92
CA ARG A 4 0.29 -10.98 -15.63
C ARG A 4 1.18 -10.50 -14.48
N VAL A 5 2.45 -10.94 -14.43
CA VAL A 5 3.42 -10.50 -13.40
C VAL A 5 3.64 -9.00 -13.53
N LEU A 6 3.95 -8.54 -14.74
CA LEU A 6 4.22 -7.13 -14.99
C LEU A 6 3.01 -6.25 -14.67
N ARG A 7 1.83 -6.62 -15.15
CA ARG A 7 0.59 -5.88 -14.85
C ARG A 7 0.39 -5.75 -13.34
N ARG A 8 0.51 -6.86 -12.61
CA ARG A 8 0.29 -6.86 -11.17
C ARG A 8 1.33 -6.04 -10.41
N LEU A 9 2.59 -6.13 -10.81
CA LEU A 9 3.67 -5.32 -10.25
C LEU A 9 3.42 -3.81 -10.48
N HIS A 10 2.94 -3.45 -11.67
CA HIS A 10 2.56 -2.08 -11.99
C HIS A 10 1.36 -1.61 -11.16
N ASP A 11 0.30 -2.42 -11.04
CA ASP A 11 -0.88 -2.09 -10.24
C ASP A 11 -0.51 -1.81 -8.77
N ILE A 12 0.37 -2.64 -8.20
CA ILE A 12 0.87 -2.45 -6.82
C ILE A 12 1.70 -1.17 -6.73
N HIS A 13 2.61 -0.92 -7.68
CA HIS A 13 3.42 0.30 -7.69
C HIS A 13 2.58 1.58 -7.69
N GLU A 14 1.55 1.65 -8.54
CA GLU A 14 0.66 2.81 -8.60
C GLU A 14 -0.17 2.95 -7.31
N ARG A 15 -0.62 1.84 -6.72
CA ARG A 15 -1.31 1.86 -5.42
C ARG A 15 -0.41 2.43 -4.31
N GLU A 16 0.82 1.95 -4.18
CA GLU A 16 1.78 2.43 -3.18
C GLU A 16 2.03 3.94 -3.35
N ARG A 17 2.19 4.41 -4.59
CA ARG A 17 2.34 5.85 -4.90
C ARG A 17 1.12 6.66 -4.47
N ALA A 18 -0.08 6.13 -4.65
CA ALA A 18 -1.31 6.79 -4.25
C ALA A 18 -1.51 6.84 -2.72
N LEU A 19 -0.87 5.95 -1.95
CA LEU A 19 -0.94 5.96 -0.47
C LEU A 19 -0.12 7.09 0.17
N VAL A 20 1.00 7.50 -0.44
CA VAL A 20 1.89 8.53 0.12
C VAL A 20 1.18 9.84 0.53
N PRO A 21 0.35 10.48 -0.32
CA PRO A 21 -0.37 11.69 0.09
C PRO A 21 -1.39 11.42 1.21
N GLU A 22 -2.01 10.24 1.23
CA GLU A 22 -2.95 9.85 2.29
C GLU A 22 -2.23 9.72 3.65
N ILE A 23 -1.09 9.01 3.70
CA ILE A 23 -0.30 8.83 4.93
C ILE A 23 0.19 10.20 5.45
N ARG A 24 0.67 11.07 4.56
CA ARG A 24 1.09 12.43 4.93
C ARG A 24 -0.05 13.28 5.49
N ALA A 25 -1.24 13.17 4.92
CA ALA A 25 -2.42 13.87 5.43
C ALA A 25 -2.87 13.33 6.80
N GLN A 26 -2.67 12.04 7.07
CA GLN A 26 -2.91 11.48 8.40
C GLN A 26 -1.86 11.96 9.41
N LEU A 27 -0.58 11.97 9.03
CA LEU A 27 0.54 12.45 9.86
C LEU A 27 0.40 13.91 10.26
N SER A 28 -0.06 14.79 9.36
CA SER A 28 -0.25 16.22 9.69
C SER A 28 -1.35 16.43 10.73
N ALA A 29 -2.26 15.48 10.89
CA ALA A 29 -3.43 15.56 11.76
C ALA A 29 -3.42 14.53 12.89
N ALA A 30 -2.32 13.79 13.11
CA ALA A 30 -2.16 12.82 14.17
C ALA A 30 -1.39 13.44 15.36
N PRO A 31 -1.91 13.36 16.59
CA PRO A 31 -1.16 13.79 17.79
C PRO A 31 0.04 12.87 18.03
N PRO A 32 1.04 13.28 18.83
CA PRO A 32 2.13 12.40 19.26
C PRO A 32 1.61 11.14 19.96
N GLY A 33 2.24 9.99 19.69
CA GLY A 33 1.88 8.69 20.28
C GLY A 33 2.21 7.52 19.34
N GLY A 34 2.00 6.29 19.82
CA GLY A 34 2.39 5.07 19.10
C GLY A 34 1.81 5.00 17.68
N TYR A 35 0.52 5.28 17.50
CA TYR A 35 -0.07 5.33 16.16
C TYR A 35 0.61 6.33 15.19
N ARG A 36 1.09 7.47 15.68
CA ARG A 36 1.83 8.42 14.85
C ARG A 36 3.18 7.83 14.44
N ASP A 37 3.90 7.21 15.36
CA ASP A 37 5.17 6.54 15.09
C ASP A 37 4.97 5.44 14.02
N GLU A 38 3.86 4.71 14.12
CA GLU A 38 3.50 3.69 13.12
C GLU A 38 3.21 4.29 11.73
N LEU A 39 2.62 5.48 11.65
CA LEU A 39 2.42 6.19 10.39
C LEU A 39 3.72 6.73 9.77
N GLU A 40 4.65 7.19 10.61
CA GLU A 40 5.95 7.70 10.15
C GLU A 40 6.78 6.57 9.53
N ALA A 41 6.81 5.42 10.19
CA ALA A 41 7.52 4.27 9.68
C ALA A 41 6.79 3.62 8.48
N HIS A 42 5.45 3.62 8.44
CA HIS A 42 4.70 3.24 7.23
C HIS A 42 5.08 4.12 6.02
N LEU A 43 5.16 5.44 6.20
CA LEU A 43 5.55 6.35 5.12
C LEU A 43 6.94 6.01 4.55
N ALA A 44 7.90 5.70 5.43
CA ALA A 44 9.26 5.33 5.03
C ALA A 44 9.31 3.98 4.30
N GLU A 45 8.53 3.00 4.76
CA GLU A 45 8.37 1.69 4.13
C GLU A 45 7.75 1.81 2.74
N THR A 46 6.60 2.48 2.61
CA THR A 46 5.92 2.71 1.33
C THR A 46 6.83 3.41 0.31
N GLN A 47 7.59 4.44 0.72
CA GLN A 47 8.56 5.08 -0.18
C GLN A 47 9.67 4.12 -0.64
N THR A 48 10.06 3.18 0.22
CA THR A 48 11.01 2.13 -0.14
C THR A 48 10.40 1.11 -1.08
N HIS A 49 9.14 0.69 -0.85
CA HIS A 49 8.40 -0.20 -1.74
C HIS A 49 8.27 0.41 -3.14
N ILE A 50 7.87 1.67 -3.24
CA ILE A 50 7.77 2.42 -4.51
C ILE A 50 9.09 2.31 -5.30
N ARG A 51 10.24 2.55 -4.65
CA ARG A 51 11.55 2.49 -5.29
C ARG A 51 11.91 1.08 -5.76
N LEU A 52 11.69 0.06 -4.91
CA LEU A 52 11.98 -1.33 -5.24
C LEU A 52 11.11 -1.86 -6.38
N LEU A 53 9.81 -1.54 -6.36
CA LEU A 53 8.86 -1.89 -7.42
C LEU A 53 9.21 -1.19 -8.74
N ALA A 54 9.58 0.10 -8.70
CA ALA A 54 10.03 0.83 -9.88
C ALA A 54 11.32 0.23 -10.48
N GLY A 55 12.27 -0.16 -9.62
CA GLY A 55 13.48 -0.86 -10.02
C GLY A 55 13.14 -2.17 -10.73
N ARG A 56 12.26 -2.99 -10.14
CA ARG A 56 11.85 -4.25 -10.75
C ARG A 56 11.09 -4.06 -12.06
N LEU A 57 10.17 -3.09 -12.14
CA LEU A 57 9.50 -2.72 -13.39
C LEU A 57 10.52 -2.36 -14.49
N SER A 58 11.56 -1.60 -14.13
CA SER A 58 12.62 -1.20 -15.07
C SER A 58 13.44 -2.39 -15.56
N GLU A 59 13.81 -3.32 -14.67
CA GLU A 59 14.50 -4.58 -15.02
C GLU A 59 13.67 -5.45 -15.97
N LEU A 60 12.35 -5.42 -15.82
CA LEU A 60 11.41 -6.13 -16.68
C LEU A 60 11.12 -5.38 -18.00
N GLY A 61 11.83 -4.27 -18.28
CA GLY A 61 11.75 -3.52 -19.53
C GLY A 61 10.67 -2.43 -19.55
N TYR A 62 10.03 -2.12 -18.42
CA TYR A 62 9.10 -1.01 -18.32
C TYR A 62 9.85 0.32 -18.18
N ARG A 63 9.84 1.16 -19.21
CA ARG A 63 10.43 2.51 -19.18
C ARG A 63 9.42 3.53 -19.68
N ASN A 64 9.29 4.66 -19.00
CA ASN A 64 8.42 5.78 -19.40
C ASN A 64 6.95 5.38 -19.70
N GLY A 65 6.36 4.45 -18.94
CA GLY A 65 4.96 4.04 -19.11
C GLY A 65 4.71 3.05 -20.27
N SER A 66 5.76 2.45 -20.83
CA SER A 66 5.65 1.45 -21.90
C SER A 66 6.71 0.35 -21.75
N LEU A 67 6.38 -0.84 -22.25
CA LEU A 67 7.34 -1.94 -22.38
C LEU A 67 8.26 -1.68 -23.57
N VAL A 68 9.56 -1.52 -23.30
CA VAL A 68 10.60 -1.43 -24.32
C VAL A 68 11.10 -2.84 -24.64
N SER A 69 10.26 -3.70 -25.23
CA SER A 69 10.72 -4.89 -25.94
C SER A 69 9.63 -5.54 -26.81
N GLY A 70 9.89 -5.61 -28.12
CA GLY A 70 9.51 -6.74 -28.96
C GLY A 70 8.03 -6.93 -29.31
N VAL A 71 7.20 -7.50 -28.43
CA VAL A 71 5.89 -8.08 -28.83
C VAL A 71 4.80 -7.99 -27.74
N VAL A 72 4.97 -7.22 -26.66
CA VAL A 72 3.87 -7.06 -25.68
C VAL A 72 3.56 -5.59 -25.47
N HIS A 73 2.52 -5.10 -26.16
CA HIS A 73 1.82 -3.91 -25.71
C HIS A 73 1.16 -4.26 -24.38
N LEU A 74 1.78 -3.88 -23.26
CA LEU A 74 1.05 -3.77 -22.02
C LEU A 74 0.00 -2.68 -22.30
N VAL A 75 -1.25 -3.09 -22.54
CA VAL A 75 -2.40 -2.18 -22.61
C VAL A 75 -2.24 -1.30 -21.38
N GLN A 76 -2.05 0.02 -21.59
CA GLN A 76 -1.98 1.00 -20.52
C GLN A 76 -3.21 0.76 -19.66
N SER A 77 -2.98 0.06 -18.56
CA SER A 77 -4.03 -0.34 -17.65
C SER A 77 -4.23 0.90 -16.81
N GLY A 78 -4.98 1.86 -17.38
CA GLY A 78 -5.58 2.94 -16.64
C GLY A 78 -6.62 2.35 -15.72
N ILE A 79 -6.20 1.57 -14.73
CA ILE A 79 -7.05 1.22 -13.62
C ILE A 79 -6.81 2.32 -12.60
N ALA A 80 -7.52 3.42 -12.81
CA ALA A 80 -7.94 4.26 -11.69
C ALA A 80 -8.77 3.34 -10.78
N GLN A 81 -8.12 2.55 -9.92
CA GLN A 81 -8.79 2.06 -8.74
C GLN A 81 -8.98 3.27 -7.86
N ALA A 82 -10.05 4.00 -8.18
CA ALA A 82 -10.74 4.81 -7.23
C ALA A 82 -11.15 3.88 -6.08
N THR A 83 -10.25 3.67 -5.12
CA THR A 83 -10.64 3.54 -3.72
C THR A 83 -11.16 4.91 -3.25
N ALA A 84 -12.06 5.51 -4.02
CA ALA A 84 -12.87 6.64 -3.66
C ALA A 84 -14.03 6.12 -2.81
N ARG A 85 -13.68 5.48 -1.68
CA ARG A 85 -14.53 5.26 -0.52
C ARG A 85 -13.61 5.17 0.69
N ARG A 86 -12.87 6.23 1.00
CA ARG A 86 -12.08 6.29 2.24
C ARG A 86 -12.56 7.32 3.25
N LEU A 87 -13.24 8.39 2.82
CA LEU A 87 -14.13 9.21 3.65
C LEU A 87 -15.12 9.85 2.68
N THR A 88 -16.43 9.78 2.95
CA THR A 88 -17.34 10.68 2.23
C THR A 88 -17.14 12.10 2.80
N PRO A 89 -17.33 13.18 2.03
CA PRO A 89 -17.30 14.55 2.57
C PRO A 89 -18.21 14.70 3.80
N LEU A 90 -19.25 13.87 3.89
CA LEU A 90 -20.16 13.80 5.04
C LEU A 90 -19.48 13.29 6.33
N ASP A 91 -18.50 12.39 6.25
CA ASP A 91 -17.74 11.92 7.42
C ASP A 91 -16.80 13.01 7.97
N LEU A 92 -16.39 13.97 7.13
CA LEU A 92 -15.64 15.16 7.53
C LEU A 92 -16.56 16.27 8.10
N LEU A 93 -17.85 16.22 7.79
CA LEU A 93 -18.86 17.20 8.25
C LEU A 93 -19.55 16.77 9.55
N ARG A 94 -19.41 15.52 9.98
CA ARG A 94 -19.81 15.11 11.33
C ARG A 94 -18.77 15.62 12.32
N PRO A 95 -19.13 16.44 13.32
CA PRO A 95 -18.25 16.75 14.44
C PRO A 95 -17.98 15.43 15.18
N SER A 96 -16.89 14.77 14.83
CA SER A 96 -16.38 13.60 15.53
C SER A 96 -15.23 14.06 16.40
N ASP A 97 -15.14 13.53 17.62
CA ASP A 97 -14.06 13.86 18.54
C ASP A 97 -12.67 13.61 17.88
N PRO A 98 -11.63 14.42 18.13
CA PRO A 98 -10.29 14.15 17.63
C PRO A 98 -9.83 12.71 17.86
N GLY A 99 -10.16 12.09 19.01
CA GLY A 99 -9.82 10.69 19.30
C GLY A 99 -10.53 9.71 18.37
N ASP A 100 -11.85 9.86 18.16
CA ASP A 100 -12.64 9.04 17.23
C ASP A 100 -12.04 9.04 15.82
N ARG A 101 -11.55 10.20 15.37
CA ARG A 101 -10.91 10.34 14.06
C ARG A 101 -9.59 9.58 13.98
N VAL A 102 -8.79 9.56 15.05
CA VAL A 102 -7.54 8.80 15.09
C VAL A 102 -7.83 7.30 15.05
N LEU A 103 -8.78 6.82 15.85
CA LEU A 103 -9.20 5.41 15.83
C LEU A 103 -9.75 4.98 14.46
N GLN A 104 -10.56 5.83 13.81
CA GLN A 104 -11.05 5.58 12.45
C GLN A 104 -9.91 5.50 11.43
N ARG A 105 -8.89 6.36 11.55
CA ARG A 105 -7.70 6.31 10.68
C ARG A 105 -6.89 5.04 10.90
N ALA A 106 -6.68 4.62 12.14
CA ALA A 106 -5.98 3.37 12.44
C ALA A 106 -6.68 2.16 11.81
N ARG A 107 -8.01 2.10 11.89
CA ARG A 107 -8.80 1.06 11.20
C ARG A 107 -8.66 1.11 9.67
N HIS A 108 -8.63 2.31 9.08
CA HIS A 108 -8.40 2.46 7.64
C HIS A 108 -6.99 2.03 7.22
N ALA A 109 -5.97 2.37 8.01
CA ALA A 109 -4.60 1.93 7.78
C ALA A 109 -4.49 0.40 7.85
N ALA A 110 -5.07 -0.23 8.89
CA ALA A 110 -5.12 -1.70 8.99
C ALA A 110 -5.81 -2.35 7.77
N ALA A 111 -6.92 -1.79 7.29
CA ALA A 111 -7.59 -2.29 6.08
C ALA A 111 -6.72 -2.12 4.82
N ALA A 112 -5.97 -1.03 4.70
CA ALA A 112 -5.03 -0.81 3.59
C ALA A 112 -3.90 -1.84 3.60
N HIS A 113 -3.28 -2.10 4.75
CA HIS A 113 -2.25 -3.14 4.87
C HIS A 113 -2.79 -4.53 4.56
N ALA A 114 -3.99 -4.89 5.04
CA ALA A 114 -4.62 -6.16 4.70
C ALA A 114 -4.79 -6.33 3.17
N ALA A 115 -5.17 -5.26 2.47
CA ALA A 115 -5.25 -5.28 1.00
C ALA A 115 -3.87 -5.42 0.35
N ASN A 116 -2.84 -4.73 0.84
CA ASN A 116 -1.47 -4.84 0.35
C ASN A 116 -0.90 -6.26 0.56
N ILE A 117 -1.10 -6.87 1.73
CA ILE A 117 -0.71 -8.25 2.03
C ILE A 117 -1.34 -9.22 1.03
N ALA A 118 -2.63 -9.06 0.73
CA ALA A 118 -3.31 -9.88 -0.27
C ALA A 118 -2.73 -9.66 -1.68
N ASP A 119 -2.43 -8.40 -2.04
CA ASP A 119 -1.84 -8.05 -3.33
C ASP A 119 -0.44 -8.66 -3.50
N TYR A 120 0.42 -8.60 -2.48
CA TYR A 120 1.76 -9.20 -2.49
C TYR A 120 1.73 -10.73 -2.49
N ARG A 121 0.84 -11.37 -1.71
CA ARG A 121 0.66 -12.83 -1.77
C ARG A 121 0.21 -13.30 -3.15
N ALA A 122 -0.67 -12.54 -3.80
CA ALA A 122 -1.07 -12.84 -5.18
C ALA A 122 0.11 -12.69 -6.16
N LEU A 123 0.92 -11.63 -6.02
CA LEU A 123 2.10 -11.42 -6.86
C LEU A 123 3.14 -12.53 -6.69
N ASP A 124 3.44 -12.94 -5.44
CA ASP A 124 4.33 -14.07 -5.12
C ASP A 124 3.89 -15.33 -5.88
N ARG A 125 2.61 -15.73 -5.73
CA ARG A 125 2.10 -16.94 -6.39
C ARG A 125 2.15 -16.86 -7.92
N ILE A 126 1.78 -15.71 -8.49
CA ILE A 126 1.80 -15.49 -9.95
C ILE A 126 3.25 -15.54 -10.46
N ALA A 127 4.18 -14.85 -9.79
CA ALA A 127 5.59 -14.82 -10.15
C ALA A 127 6.24 -16.20 -10.05
N GLY A 128 6.01 -16.92 -8.94
CA GLY A 128 6.48 -18.29 -8.75
C GLY A 128 5.96 -19.23 -9.84
N SER A 129 4.67 -19.17 -10.18
CA SER A 129 4.10 -19.99 -11.27
C SER A 129 4.69 -19.68 -12.66
N ALA A 130 5.22 -18.47 -12.84
CA ALA A 130 5.86 -18.01 -14.07
C ALA A 130 7.38 -18.23 -14.10
N GLY A 131 7.97 -18.81 -13.04
CA GLY A 131 9.42 -18.96 -12.88
C GLY A 131 10.17 -17.65 -12.63
N ASP A 132 9.47 -16.57 -12.28
CA ASP A 132 10.08 -15.28 -11.95
C ASP A 132 10.44 -15.21 -10.46
N THR A 133 11.54 -15.88 -10.09
CA THR A 133 11.98 -16.01 -8.69
C THR A 133 12.38 -14.66 -8.07
N THR A 134 12.87 -13.71 -8.87
CA THR A 134 13.23 -12.37 -8.37
C THR A 134 12.00 -11.58 -7.97
N THR A 135 10.96 -11.53 -8.82
CA THR A 135 9.70 -10.86 -8.45
C THR A 135 9.01 -11.58 -7.30
N GLN A 136 9.09 -12.92 -7.27
CA GLN A 136 8.55 -13.72 -6.18
C GLN A 136 9.17 -13.35 -4.83
N ALA A 137 10.51 -13.34 -4.75
CA ALA A 137 11.23 -12.99 -3.53
C ALA A 137 10.96 -11.54 -3.09
N LEU A 138 10.86 -10.62 -4.06
CA LEU A 138 10.48 -9.23 -3.76
C LEU A 138 9.08 -9.17 -3.15
N ALA A 139 8.09 -9.82 -3.76
CA ALA A 139 6.72 -9.83 -3.26
C ALA A 139 6.61 -10.43 -1.86
N ALA A 140 7.30 -11.55 -1.60
CA ALA A 140 7.34 -12.18 -0.28
C ALA A 140 7.94 -11.23 0.79
N ARG A 141 9.04 -10.55 0.47
CA ARG A 141 9.68 -9.59 1.36
C ARG A 141 8.76 -8.40 1.69
N LEU A 142 8.20 -7.76 0.67
CA LEU A 142 7.35 -6.57 0.89
C LEU A 142 6.05 -6.96 1.60
N GLY A 143 5.47 -8.11 1.26
CA GLY A 143 4.30 -8.64 1.96
C GLY A 143 4.54 -8.96 3.43
N ALA A 144 5.75 -9.38 3.81
CA ALA A 144 6.11 -9.56 5.22
C ALA A 144 6.19 -8.23 5.97
N GLN A 145 6.77 -7.18 5.35
CA GLN A 145 6.81 -5.85 5.94
C GLN A 145 5.40 -5.26 6.14
N GLU A 146 4.50 -5.45 5.17
CA GLU A 146 3.09 -5.06 5.31
C GLU A 146 2.38 -5.82 6.44
N GLN A 147 2.73 -7.09 6.67
CA GLN A 147 2.20 -7.88 7.79
C GLN A 147 2.70 -7.36 9.13
N GLU A 148 4.00 -7.09 9.27
CA GLU A 148 4.59 -6.51 10.48
C GLU A 148 3.92 -5.18 10.84
N ARG A 149 3.73 -4.31 9.84
CA ARG A 149 3.06 -3.02 10.01
C ARG A 149 1.58 -3.17 10.36
N PHE A 150 0.88 -4.10 9.72
CA PHE A 150 -0.50 -4.43 10.06
C PHE A 150 -0.62 -4.84 11.53
N ASP A 151 0.23 -5.77 11.98
CA ASP A 151 0.21 -6.28 13.35
C ASP A 151 0.48 -5.16 14.36
N ALA A 152 1.42 -4.26 14.07
CA ALA A 152 1.72 -3.09 14.90
C ALA A 152 0.53 -2.12 15.00
N ILE A 153 -0.12 -1.78 13.88
CA ILE A 153 -1.31 -0.92 13.89
C ILE A 153 -2.47 -1.56 14.63
N ILE A 154 -2.68 -2.88 14.48
CA ILE A 154 -3.71 -3.61 15.22
C ILE A 154 -3.45 -3.54 16.74
N ALA A 155 -2.18 -3.58 17.17
CA ALA A 155 -1.82 -3.48 18.58
C ALA A 155 -2.12 -2.09 19.19
N GLU A 156 -2.14 -1.02 18.39
CA GLU A 156 -2.49 0.33 18.84
C GLU A 156 -4.00 0.54 19.03
N ILE A 157 -4.85 -0.24 18.35
CA ILE A 157 -6.31 -0.03 18.34
C ILE A 157 -6.93 -0.06 19.75
N PRO A 158 -6.61 -1.01 20.65
CA PRO A 158 -7.16 -1.03 22.01
C PRO A 158 -6.83 0.25 22.79
N ALA A 159 -5.57 0.68 22.79
CA ALA A 159 -5.17 1.91 23.50
C ALA A 159 -5.87 3.16 22.94
N LEU A 160 -6.06 3.22 21.63
CA LEU A 160 -6.83 4.29 20.98
C LEU A 160 -8.31 4.26 21.35
N ALA A 161 -8.90 3.09 21.59
CA ALA A 161 -10.29 2.94 22.01
C ALA A 161 -10.47 3.26 23.50
N ASP A 162 -9.54 2.83 24.35
CA ASP A 162 -9.54 3.12 25.79
C ASP A 162 -9.45 4.62 26.05
N ALA A 163 -8.73 5.37 25.21
CA ALA A 163 -8.62 6.83 25.29
C ALA A 163 -9.94 7.58 25.00
N LEU A 164 -10.99 6.89 24.52
CA LEU A 164 -12.32 7.46 24.26
C LEU A 164 -13.33 7.17 25.38
N SER A 165 -12.95 6.33 26.35
CA SER A 165 -13.81 5.89 27.47
C SER A 165 -13.66 6.81 28.68
#